data_AF-Q39VD4-F1
#
_entry.id   AF-Q39VD4-F1
#
_cell.length_a   1.000
_cell.length_b   1.000
_cell.length_c   1.000
_cell.angle_alpha   90.00
_cell.angle_beta   90.00
_cell.angle_gamma   90.00
#
_symmetry.space_group_name_H-M   'P 1'
#
loop_
_entity.id
_entity.type
_entity.pdbx_description
1 polymer ?
#
loop_
_entity_poly.entity_id
_entity_poly.type
_entity_poly.pdbx_seq_one_letter_code
_entity_poly.pdbx_strand_id
1 'polypeptide(L)'
;MRKRTVGTGILVACAVGLLVYLAFNVRLAPIPNAVAALKTVGMTCGSCAGKIEKALKPMKGVAGVEVDVKGGWVLVGYDTNSANPETFAGAVRKAGFQSWLMEQMSLADFRRVTGRDFGAKVVRSGGCGTGGCDSGGCGNAI
;
A
#
# COMPACT_ATOMS: atom_id res chain seq x y z
N MET A 1 -27.09 -9.13 48.03
CA MET A 1 -26.81 -7.89 47.26
C MET A 1 -25.50 -8.06 46.48
N ARG A 2 -25.53 -8.55 45.23
CA ARG A 2 -24.32 -8.94 44.47
C ARG A 2 -24.48 -8.66 42.97
N LYS A 3 -24.52 -7.38 42.57
CA LYS A 3 -24.61 -6.95 41.16
C LYS A 3 -23.96 -5.57 40.94
N ARG A 4 -22.64 -5.41 41.10
CA ARG A 4 -21.92 -4.18 40.64
C ARG A 4 -20.51 -4.41 40.06
N THR A 5 -19.88 -5.55 40.28
CA THR A 5 -18.50 -5.84 39.80
C THR A 5 -18.42 -6.38 38.36
N VAL A 6 -19.47 -7.00 37.82
CA VAL A 6 -19.47 -7.53 36.44
C VAL A 6 -19.51 -6.42 35.39
N GLY A 7 -20.15 -5.28 35.71
CA GLY A 7 -20.29 -4.15 34.78
C GLY A 7 -18.98 -3.39 34.55
N THR A 8 -18.16 -3.20 35.59
CA THR A 8 -16.86 -2.53 35.47
C THR A 8 -15.83 -3.38 34.72
N GLY A 9 -15.83 -4.70 34.93
CA GLY A 9 -14.93 -5.62 34.19
C GLY A 9 -15.18 -5.62 32.68
N ILE A 10 -16.45 -5.63 32.25
CA ILE A 10 -16.81 -5.59 30.82
C ILE A 10 -16.45 -4.24 30.20
N LEU A 11 -16.69 -3.12 30.90
CA LEU A 11 -16.32 -1.79 30.42
C LEU A 11 -14.80 -1.64 30.25
N VAL A 12 -14.01 -2.15 31.19
CA VAL A 12 -12.54 -2.13 31.09
C VAL A 12 -12.07 -3.02 29.94
N ALA A 13 -12.63 -4.22 29.76
CA ALA A 13 -12.29 -5.10 28.65
C ALA A 13 -12.64 -4.49 27.28
N CYS A 14 -13.83 -3.88 27.14
CA CYS A 14 -14.21 -3.16 25.93
C CYS A 14 -13.33 -1.93 25.68
N ALA A 15 -12.99 -1.16 26.72
CA ALA A 15 -12.12 0.00 26.60
C ALA A 15 -10.70 -0.41 26.19
N VAL A 16 -10.13 -1.45 26.80
CA VAL A 16 -8.82 -2.00 26.42
C VAL A 16 -8.87 -2.58 25.01
N GLY A 17 -9.91 -3.33 24.65
CA GLY A 17 -10.10 -3.84 23.30
C GLY A 17 -10.23 -2.74 22.25
N LEU A 18 -10.96 -1.67 22.57
CA LEU A 18 -11.14 -0.50 21.71
C LEU A 18 -9.86 0.33 21.62
N LEU A 19 -9.09 0.47 22.71
CA LEU A 19 -7.77 1.11 22.69
C LEU A 19 -6.75 0.30 21.91
N VAL A 20 -6.75 -1.04 22.01
CA VAL A 20 -5.90 -1.93 21.19
C VAL A 20 -6.32 -1.85 19.72
N TYR A 21 -7.62 -1.84 19.44
CA TYR A 21 -8.16 -1.67 18.10
C TYR A 21 -7.79 -0.30 17.50
N LEU A 22 -7.94 0.77 18.27
CA LEU A 22 -7.56 2.12 17.86
C LEU A 22 -6.04 2.26 17.71
N ALA A 23 -5.24 1.69 18.59
CA ALA A 23 -3.77 1.65 18.45
C ALA A 23 -3.32 0.85 17.21
N PHE A 24 -4.11 -0.15 16.79
CA PHE A 24 -3.88 -0.86 15.54
C PHE A 24 -4.20 0.02 14.31
N ASN A 25 -5.14 0.96 14.43
CA ASN A 25 -5.58 1.86 13.35
C ASN A 25 -4.85 3.22 13.32
N VAL A 26 -4.30 3.70 14.45
CA VAL A 26 -3.52 4.95 14.54
C VAL A 26 -2.06 4.60 14.26
N ARG A 27 -1.68 4.53 12.98
CA ARG A 27 -0.28 4.32 12.59
C ARG A 27 0.22 5.48 11.74
N LEU A 28 1.25 6.15 12.26
CA LEU A 28 2.22 6.93 11.48
C LEU A 28 2.43 6.21 10.16
N ALA A 29 2.20 6.88 9.02
CA ALA A 29 2.41 6.29 7.71
C ALA A 29 3.84 5.73 7.65
N PRO A 30 4.03 4.40 7.60
CA PRO A 30 5.36 3.82 7.52
C PRO A 30 6.01 4.29 6.22
N ILE A 31 7.31 4.59 6.26
CA ILE A 31 8.05 4.83 5.03
C ILE A 31 8.24 3.45 4.37
N PRO A 32 7.76 3.21 3.13
CA PRO A 32 7.99 1.94 2.46
C PRO A 32 9.49 1.78 2.17
N ASN A 33 10.06 0.61 2.49
CA ASN A 33 11.44 0.27 2.13
C ASN A 33 11.52 -0.80 1.02
N ALA A 34 10.41 -1.49 0.76
CA ALA A 34 10.26 -2.44 -0.34
C ALA A 34 8.88 -2.33 -0.99
N VAL A 35 8.80 -2.85 -2.22
CA VAL A 35 7.59 -2.95 -3.03
C VAL A 35 7.41 -4.40 -3.45
N ALA A 36 6.24 -4.96 -3.13
CA ALA A 36 5.82 -6.27 -3.60
C ALA A 36 4.91 -6.12 -4.83
N ALA A 37 5.26 -6.79 -5.92
CA ALA A 37 4.44 -6.89 -7.12
C ALA A 37 3.64 -8.19 -7.08
N LEU A 38 2.32 -8.05 -6.95
CA LEU A 38 1.36 -9.15 -6.98
C LEU A 38 0.65 -9.17 -8.32
N LYS A 39 0.52 -10.35 -8.92
CA LYS A 39 -0.35 -10.55 -10.09
C LYS A 39 -1.71 -11.03 -9.61
N THR A 40 -2.75 -10.28 -9.94
CA THR A 40 -4.11 -10.57 -9.48
C THR A 40 -5.06 -10.75 -10.66
N VAL A 41 -5.85 -11.82 -10.61
CA VAL A 41 -6.85 -12.18 -11.61
C VAL A 41 -8.25 -12.06 -11.01
N GLY A 42 -9.21 -11.62 -11.81
CA GLY A 42 -10.59 -11.39 -11.41
C GLY A 42 -10.93 -9.93 -11.08
N MET A 43 -10.01 -8.99 -11.33
CA MET A 43 -10.33 -7.55 -11.28
C MET A 43 -11.03 -7.14 -12.58
N THR A 44 -12.34 -6.91 -12.52
CA THR A 44 -13.15 -6.59 -13.72
C THR A 44 -13.57 -5.13 -13.81
N CYS A 45 -13.44 -4.35 -12.72
CA CYS A 45 -13.80 -2.93 -12.71
C CYS A 45 -12.99 -2.11 -11.69
N GLY A 46 -13.05 -0.78 -11.78
CA GLY A 46 -12.41 0.12 -10.81
C GLY A 46 -12.89 -0.09 -9.36
N SER A 47 -14.12 -0.58 -9.16
CA SER A 47 -14.62 -0.95 -7.84
C SER A 47 -13.91 -2.18 -7.25
N CYS A 48 -13.35 -3.07 -8.09
CA CYS A 48 -12.52 -4.18 -7.63
C CYS A 48 -11.19 -3.68 -7.03
N ALA A 49 -10.55 -2.69 -7.67
CA ALA A 49 -9.35 -2.07 -7.13
C ALA A 49 -9.58 -1.49 -5.74
N GLY A 50 -10.68 -0.76 -5.55
CA GLY A 50 -11.04 -0.20 -4.25
C GLY A 50 -11.26 -1.26 -3.17
N LYS A 51 -11.81 -2.44 -3.51
CA LYS A 51 -11.95 -3.56 -2.56
C LYS A 51 -10.58 -4.11 -2.14
N ILE A 52 -9.66 -4.27 -3.08
CA ILE A 52 -8.31 -4.77 -2.83
C ILE A 52 -7.53 -3.77 -1.97
N GLU A 53 -7.56 -2.48 -2.31
CA GLU A 53 -6.93 -1.45 -1.49
C GLU A 53 -7.47 -1.44 -0.06
N LYS A 54 -8.79 -1.55 0.13
CA LYS A 54 -9.41 -1.60 1.46
C LYS A 54 -9.03 -2.85 2.26
N ALA A 55 -8.73 -3.96 1.60
CA ALA A 55 -8.25 -5.17 2.25
C ALA A 55 -6.75 -5.08 2.62
N LEU A 56 -5.96 -4.38 1.80
CA LEU A 56 -4.50 -4.28 1.97
C LEU A 56 -4.06 -3.13 2.88
N LYS A 57 -4.71 -1.96 2.81
CA LYS A 57 -4.40 -0.77 3.63
C LYS A 57 -4.38 -1.00 5.16
N PRO A 58 -5.30 -1.77 5.77
CA PRO A 58 -5.29 -1.98 7.22
C PRO A 58 -4.25 -3.00 7.70
N MET A 59 -3.50 -3.64 6.78
CA MET A 59 -2.48 -4.60 7.20
C MET A 59 -1.26 -3.90 7.81
N LYS A 60 -0.74 -4.51 8.86
CA LYS A 60 0.46 -4.04 9.56
C LYS A 60 1.64 -3.97 8.58
N GLY A 61 2.34 -2.84 8.57
CA GLY A 61 3.53 -2.62 7.75
C GLY A 61 3.26 -2.17 6.32
N VAL A 62 2.00 -2.04 5.89
CA VAL A 62 1.66 -1.47 4.58
C VAL A 62 1.72 0.05 4.65
N ALA A 63 2.50 0.66 3.77
CA ALA A 63 2.62 2.11 3.61
C ALA A 63 1.71 2.64 2.51
N GLY A 64 1.55 1.87 1.43
CA GLY A 64 0.74 2.27 0.28
C GLY A 64 0.41 1.09 -0.61
N VAL A 65 -0.65 1.26 -1.40
CA VAL A 65 -1.14 0.24 -2.33
C VAL A 65 -1.49 0.95 -3.63
N GLU A 66 -0.97 0.45 -4.75
CA GLU A 66 -1.31 0.89 -6.09
C GLU A 66 -1.87 -0.31 -6.85
N VAL A 67 -3.03 -0.16 -7.47
CA VAL A 67 -3.70 -1.25 -8.19
C VAL A 67 -3.89 -0.86 -9.65
N ASP A 68 -3.33 -1.66 -10.55
CA ASP A 68 -3.56 -1.58 -11.98
C ASP A 68 -4.53 -2.69 -12.42
N VAL A 69 -5.79 -2.28 -12.62
CA VAL A 69 -6.85 -3.18 -13.12
C VAL A 69 -6.61 -3.59 -14.57
N LYS A 70 -5.98 -2.74 -15.40
CA LYS A 70 -5.74 -3.03 -16.82
C LYS A 70 -4.61 -4.04 -16.98
N GLY A 71 -3.52 -3.85 -16.25
CA GLY A 71 -2.37 -4.75 -16.26
C GLY A 71 -2.53 -5.99 -15.37
N GLY A 72 -3.50 -6.00 -14.45
CA GLY A 72 -3.67 -7.10 -13.49
C GLY A 72 -2.63 -7.08 -12.37
N TRP A 73 -2.01 -5.93 -12.11
CA TRP A 73 -0.92 -5.77 -11.15
C TRP A 73 -1.41 -5.07 -9.89
N VAL A 74 -0.93 -5.54 -8.74
CA VAL A 74 -1.15 -4.90 -7.44
C VAL A 74 0.22 -4.70 -6.80
N LEU A 75 0.61 -3.44 -6.65
CA LEU A 75 1.87 -3.04 -6.06
C LEU A 75 1.61 -2.61 -4.61
N VAL A 76 2.33 -3.23 -3.68
CA VAL A 76 2.20 -2.94 -2.25
C VAL A 76 3.53 -2.44 -1.74
N GLY A 77 3.56 -1.19 -1.29
CA GLY A 77 4.71 -0.63 -0.59
C GLY A 77 4.60 -0.96 0.88
N TYR A 78 5.61 -1.60 1.42
CA TYR A 78 5.61 -2.09 2.79
C TYR A 78 6.98 -1.94 3.46
N ASP A 79 6.98 -2.11 4.78
CA ASP A 79 8.19 -2.27 5.58
C ASP A 79 8.53 -3.76 5.72
N THR A 80 9.68 -4.18 5.18
CA THR A 80 10.20 -5.56 5.25
C THR A 80 10.39 -6.05 6.69
N ASN A 81 10.58 -5.15 7.67
CA ASN A 81 10.71 -5.54 9.07
C ASN A 81 9.35 -5.85 9.72
N SER A 82 8.28 -5.30 9.17
CA SER A 82 6.94 -5.34 9.78
C SER A 82 5.96 -6.28 9.08
N ALA A 83 6.19 -6.61 7.80
CA ALA A 83 5.26 -7.39 6.98
C ALA A 83 5.98 -8.36 6.03
N ASN A 84 5.33 -9.50 5.77
CA ASN A 84 5.79 -10.48 4.79
C ASN A 84 4.97 -10.33 3.48
N PRO A 85 5.61 -10.18 2.31
CA PRO A 85 4.94 -10.01 1.02
C PRO A 85 3.98 -11.14 0.62
N GLU A 86 4.21 -12.37 1.07
CA GLU A 86 3.32 -13.51 0.80
C GLU A 86 1.94 -13.34 1.47
N THR A 87 1.90 -12.65 2.61
CA THR A 87 0.65 -12.42 3.34
C THR A 87 -0.31 -11.52 2.57
N PHE A 88 0.22 -10.64 1.72
CA PHE A 88 -0.58 -9.76 0.88
C PHE A 88 -1.38 -10.54 -0.17
N ALA A 89 -0.75 -11.49 -0.85
CA ALA A 89 -1.45 -12.38 -1.79
C ALA A 89 -2.58 -13.15 -1.09
N GLY A 90 -2.32 -13.65 0.13
CA GLY A 90 -3.33 -14.31 0.96
C GLY A 90 -4.50 -13.40 1.35
N ALA A 91 -4.24 -12.14 1.68
CA ALA A 91 -5.28 -11.16 1.99
C ALA A 91 -6.16 -10.84 0.77
N VAL A 92 -5.55 -10.69 -0.41
CA VAL A 92 -6.29 -10.49 -1.67
C VAL A 92 -7.16 -11.71 -2.01
N ARG A 93 -6.65 -12.92 -1.74
CA ARG A 93 -7.43 -14.17 -1.84
C ARG A 93 -8.63 -14.21 -0.92
N LYS A 94 -8.48 -13.78 0.34
CA LYS A 94 -9.59 -13.65 1.29
C LYS A 94 -10.62 -12.60 0.86
N ALA A 95 -10.21 -11.58 0.10
CA ALA A 95 -11.11 -10.60 -0.49
C ALA A 95 -11.87 -11.12 -1.74
N GLY A 96 -11.59 -12.36 -2.18
CA GLY A 96 -12.29 -13.03 -3.28
C GLY A 96 -11.57 -12.97 -4.63
N PHE A 97 -10.29 -12.59 -4.67
CA PHE A 97 -9.52 -12.47 -5.91
C PHE A 97 -8.34 -13.44 -5.93
N GLN A 98 -7.98 -14.00 -7.09
CA GLN A 98 -6.81 -14.86 -7.17
C GLN A 98 -5.55 -13.99 -7.30
N SER A 99 -4.62 -14.09 -6.35
CA SER A 99 -3.42 -13.26 -6.33
C SER A 99 -2.18 -14.10 -5.99
N TRP A 100 -1.07 -13.78 -6.65
CA TRP A 100 0.23 -14.41 -6.46
C TRP A 100 1.32 -13.36 -6.35
N LEU A 101 2.28 -13.58 -5.45
CA LEU A 101 3.49 -12.78 -5.39
C LEU A 101 4.39 -13.15 -6.57
N MET A 102 4.70 -12.16 -7.40
CA MET A 102 5.58 -12.35 -8.56
C MET A 102 6.98 -11.86 -8.25
N GLU A 103 7.08 -10.64 -7.71
CA GLU A 103 8.37 -10.01 -7.45
C GLU A 103 8.35 -9.27 -6.11
N GLN A 104 9.50 -9.26 -5.44
CA GLN A 104 9.80 -8.40 -4.31
C GLN A 104 11.00 -7.55 -4.70
N MET A 105 10.89 -6.23 -4.62
CA MET A 105 11.99 -5.33 -4.95
C MET A 105 12.16 -4.25 -3.90
N SER A 106 13.36 -3.70 -3.79
CA SER A 106 13.61 -2.55 -2.92
C SER A 106 12.92 -1.30 -3.46
N LEU A 107 12.65 -0.32 -2.59
CA LEU A 107 12.11 0.98 -3.04
C LEU A 107 13.04 1.67 -4.07
N ALA A 108 14.35 1.50 -3.91
CA ALA A 108 15.35 2.07 -4.83
C ALA A 108 15.26 1.44 -6.22
N ASP A 109 15.06 0.11 -6.29
CA ASP A 109 14.92 -0.59 -7.56
C ASP A 109 13.59 -0.28 -8.22
N PHE A 110 12.51 -0.16 -7.44
CA PHE A 110 11.22 0.31 -7.95
C PHE A 110 11.36 1.67 -8.64
N ARG A 111 12.07 2.62 -8.03
CA ARG A 111 12.33 3.93 -8.63
C ARG A 111 13.14 3.84 -9.91
N ARG A 112 14.12 2.94 -9.98
CA ARG A 112 14.92 2.73 -11.20
C ARG A 112 14.09 2.15 -12.35
N VAL A 113 13.22 1.19 -12.04
CA VAL A 113 12.39 0.50 -13.05
C VAL A 113 11.25 1.39 -13.54
N THR A 114 10.57 2.08 -12.63
CA THR A 114 9.36 2.86 -12.96
C THR A 114 9.62 4.34 -13.20
N GLY A 115 10.80 4.85 -12.83
CA GLY A 115 11.17 6.26 -12.91
C GLY A 115 10.43 7.17 -11.91
N ARG A 116 9.71 6.60 -10.94
CA ARG A 116 8.85 7.34 -9.99
C ARG A 116 8.97 6.80 -8.57
N ASP A 117 8.69 7.66 -7.59
CA ASP A 117 8.60 7.27 -6.18
C ASP A 117 7.26 6.58 -5.89
N PHE A 118 7.30 5.51 -5.11
CA PHE A 118 6.11 4.75 -4.72
C PHE A 118 5.21 5.57 -3.79
N GLY A 119 3.90 5.65 -4.07
CA GLY A 119 2.96 6.38 -3.21
C GLY A 119 3.11 7.90 -3.22
N ALA A 120 4.03 8.47 -4.01
CA ALA A 120 4.00 9.87 -4.35
C ALA A 120 2.71 10.12 -5.12
N LYS A 121 1.66 10.60 -4.44
CA LYS A 121 0.56 11.28 -5.12
C LYS A 121 1.23 12.28 -6.03
N VAL A 122 1.02 12.14 -7.33
CA VAL A 122 1.39 13.16 -8.31
C VAL A 122 0.75 14.43 -7.78
N VAL A 123 1.53 15.26 -7.09
CA VAL A 123 1.17 16.64 -6.88
C VAL A 123 1.20 17.14 -8.30
N ARG A 124 0.03 17.19 -8.91
CA ARG A 124 -0.18 17.91 -10.15
C ARG A 124 -0.01 19.37 -9.76
N SER A 125 1.23 19.80 -9.56
CA SER A 125 1.61 21.14 -9.92
C SER A 125 1.32 21.20 -11.41
N GLY A 126 0.14 21.71 -11.75
CA GLY A 126 -0.04 22.38 -13.03
C GLY A 126 1.05 23.43 -13.08
N GLY A 127 2.13 23.11 -13.78
CA GLY A 127 3.30 23.94 -13.92
C GLY A 127 3.84 23.69 -15.30
N CYS A 128 3.34 24.46 -16.26
CA CYS A 128 4.03 24.66 -17.53
C CYS A 128 5.47 25.07 -17.21
N GLY A 129 6.43 24.39 -17.83
CA GLY A 129 7.82 24.36 -17.41
C GLY A 129 8.51 25.71 -17.32
N THR A 130 9.40 25.81 -16.34
CA THR A 130 10.61 26.64 -16.38
C THR A 130 11.67 25.93 -15.55
N GLY A 131 12.62 25.25 -16.20
CA GLY A 131 13.81 24.73 -15.52
C GLY A 131 14.47 23.55 -16.20
N GLY A 132 15.48 23.83 -17.03
CA GLY A 132 16.54 22.86 -17.37
C GLY A 132 16.53 22.30 -18.78
N CYS A 133 16.56 23.17 -19.80
CA CYS A 133 17.13 22.77 -21.10
C CYS A 133 18.66 22.83 -20.98
N ASP A 134 19.30 21.85 -20.30
CA ASP A 134 20.74 21.66 -20.43
C ASP A 134 21.00 20.93 -21.76
N SER A 135 20.74 21.64 -22.86
CA SER A 135 21.01 21.18 -24.23
C SER A 135 22.50 21.30 -24.52
N GLY A 136 23.29 20.42 -23.92
CA GLY A 136 24.62 20.08 -24.39
C GLY A 136 24.52 19.20 -25.65
N GLY A 137 24.57 19.82 -26.83
CA GLY A 137 25.13 19.24 -28.04
C GLY A 137 24.34 18.12 -28.74
N CYS A 138 23.40 18.51 -29.60
CA CYS A 138 23.01 17.71 -30.77
C CYS A 138 23.48 18.44 -32.04
N GLY A 139 24.79 18.67 -32.16
CA GLY A 139 25.39 19.14 -33.40
C GLY A 139 25.89 17.94 -34.20
N ASN A 140 25.09 17.43 -35.14
CA ASN A 140 25.60 16.93 -36.43
C ASN A 140 24.45 16.69 -37.42
N ALA A 141 24.42 17.47 -38.50
CA ALA A 141 23.90 17.08 -39.80
C ALA A 141 24.31 18.15 -40.82
N ILE A 142 25.38 17.82 -41.56
CA ILE A 142 25.78 18.26 -42.91
C ILE A 142 25.80 19.76 -43.24
#